data_AF-D3B7R1-F1
#
_entry.id   AF-D3B7R1-F1
#
_cell.length_a   1.000
_cell.length_b   1.000
_cell.length_c   1.000
_cell.angle_alpha   90.00
_cell.angle_beta   90.00
_cell.angle_gamma   90.00
#
_symmetry.space_group_name_H-M   'P 1'
#
loop_
_entity.id
_entity.type
_entity.pdbx_description
1 polymer ?
#
loop_
_entity_poly.entity_id
_entity_poly.type
_entity_poly.pdbx_seq_one_letter_code
_entity_poly.pdbx_strand_id
1 'polypeptide(L)'
;MNKIIVRWNNETTEYFLLRGVKLSTQTDVLCQLFKVDDNPDKYALFFREHNIFLSDTILNDPETVYIIQDNSLFELNLAPVHHVDSILEYLNSENTLKKGLLGLKSHLQN
;
A
#
# COMPACT_ATOMS: atom_id res chain seq x y z
N MET A 1 11.45 -17.03 7.79
CA MET A 1 10.21 -17.05 7.00
C MET A 1 9.12 -16.70 8.00
N ASN A 2 8.37 -15.63 7.74
CA ASN A 2 7.40 -15.11 8.70
C ASN A 2 6.00 -15.38 8.16
N LYS A 3 5.13 -15.97 8.96
CA LYS A 3 3.72 -16.17 8.60
C LYS A 3 2.98 -14.89 8.93
N ILE A 4 2.27 -14.29 7.99
CA ILE A 4 1.49 -13.07 8.18
C ILE A 4 0.02 -13.32 7.86
N ILE A 5 -0.85 -12.45 8.38
CA ILE A 5 -2.25 -12.41 7.98
C ILE A 5 -2.40 -11.24 7.02
N VAL A 6 -2.90 -11.48 5.81
CA VAL A 6 -3.17 -10.42 4.84
C VAL A 6 -4.67 -10.23 4.73
N ARG A 7 -5.13 -8.98 4.81
CA ARG A 7 -6.52 -8.57 4.64
C ARG A 7 -6.71 -7.84 3.32
N TRP A 8 -7.77 -8.16 2.61
CA TRP A 8 -8.28 -7.41 1.47
C TRP A 8 -9.80 -7.29 1.60
N ASN A 9 -10.34 -6.06 1.64
CA ASN A 9 -11.75 -5.82 1.93
C ASN A 9 -12.20 -6.53 3.24
N ASN A 10 -13.18 -7.44 3.14
CA ASN A 10 -13.71 -8.23 4.25
C ASN A 10 -13.12 -9.65 4.31
N GLU A 11 -12.12 -9.95 3.48
CA GLU A 11 -11.47 -11.26 3.40
C GLU A 11 -10.08 -11.23 4.03
N THR A 12 -9.68 -12.36 4.61
CA THR A 12 -8.35 -12.54 5.21
C THR A 12 -7.77 -13.88 4.78
N THR A 13 -6.46 -13.90 4.53
CA THR A 13 -5.72 -15.13 4.24
C THR A 13 -4.41 -15.17 5.02
N GLU A 14 -3.92 -16.37 5.30
CA GLU A 14 -2.57 -16.56 5.82
C GLU A 14 -1.58 -16.61 4.65
N TYR A 15 -0.45 -15.93 4.78
CA TYR A 15 0.59 -15.88 3.76
C TYR A 15 1.98 -15.99 4.39
N PHE A 16 2.91 -16.67 3.73
CA PHE A 16 4.31 -16.74 4.17
C PHE A 16 5.14 -15.73 3.40
N LEU A 17 5.67 -14.72 4.10
CA LEU A 17 6.63 -13.79 3.50
C LEU A 17 7.95 -14.52 3.20
N LEU A 18 8.28 -14.57 1.91
CA LEU A 18 9.47 -15.23 1.38
C LEU A 18 10.60 -14.22 1.23
N ARG A 19 11.68 -14.41 1.98
CA ARG A 19 12.90 -13.60 1.84
C ARG A 19 13.65 -14.02 0.56
N GLY A 20 14.17 -13.05 -0.18
CA GLY A 20 14.84 -13.28 -1.46
C GLY A 20 13.92 -13.36 -2.68
N VAL A 21 12.59 -13.33 -2.48
CA VAL A 21 11.61 -13.14 -3.55
C VAL A 21 11.21 -11.67 -3.56
N LYS A 22 11.15 -11.06 -4.75
CA LYS A 22 10.70 -9.66 -4.89
C LYS A 22 9.31 -9.48 -4.29
N LEU A 23 9.12 -8.39 -3.56
CA LEU A 23 7.84 -8.09 -2.93
C LEU A 23 6.73 -7.94 -3.97
N SER A 24 7.02 -7.37 -5.15
CA SER A 24 6.04 -7.26 -6.24
C SER A 24 5.49 -8.62 -6.69
N THR A 25 6.33 -9.66 -6.76
CA THR A 25 5.89 -11.03 -7.07
C THR A 25 5.00 -11.60 -5.97
N GLN A 26 5.32 -11.30 -4.71
CA GLN A 26 4.50 -11.74 -3.57
C GLN A 26 3.15 -11.02 -3.54
N THR A 27 3.13 -9.72 -3.85
CA THR A 27 1.91 -8.92 -4.01
C THR A 27 1.05 -9.43 -5.14
N ASP A 28 1.62 -9.78 -6.30
CA ASP A 28 0.88 -10.38 -7.43
C ASP A 28 0.19 -11.69 -7.02
N VAL A 29 0.90 -12.58 -6.33
CA VAL A 29 0.30 -13.80 -5.77
C VAL A 29 -0.87 -13.48 -4.85
N LEU A 30 -0.74 -12.46 -3.99
CA LEU A 30 -1.83 -12.04 -3.11
C LEU A 30 -3.02 -11.47 -3.88
N CYS A 31 -2.79 -10.64 -4.90
CA CYS A 31 -3.85 -10.15 -5.80
C CYS A 31 -4.60 -11.29 -6.48
N GLN A 32 -3.89 -12.33 -6.94
CA GLN A 32 -4.49 -13.52 -7.54
C GLN A 32 -5.30 -14.34 -6.53
N LEU A 33 -4.78 -14.52 -5.31
CA LEU A 33 -5.48 -15.22 -4.23
C LEU A 33 -6.81 -14.54 -3.86
N PHE A 34 -6.80 -13.20 -3.81
CA PHE A 34 -7.99 -12.40 -3.53
C PHE A 34 -8.86 -12.10 -4.75
N LYS A 35 -8.50 -12.60 -5.94
CA LYS A 35 -9.20 -12.34 -7.21
C LYS A 35 -9.42 -10.84 -7.47
N VAL A 36 -8.39 -10.03 -7.23
CA VAL A 36 -8.41 -8.59 -7.49
C VAL A 36 -8.49 -8.35 -9.01
N ASP A 37 -9.55 -7.67 -9.45
CA ASP A 37 -9.82 -7.35 -10.86
C ASP A 37 -9.20 -5.99 -11.27
N ASP A 38 -7.90 -5.84 -11.02
CA ASP A 38 -7.10 -4.67 -11.44
C ASP A 38 -5.60 -5.08 -11.57
N ASN A 39 -4.75 -4.18 -12.06
CA ASN A 39 -3.32 -4.41 -12.19
C ASN A 39 -2.64 -4.59 -10.80
N PRO A 40 -1.99 -5.73 -10.52
CA PRO A 40 -1.28 -5.99 -9.25
C PRO A 40 -0.20 -4.96 -8.91
N ASP A 41 0.42 -4.33 -9.90
CA ASP A 41 1.46 -3.30 -9.69
C ASP A 41 0.92 -2.08 -8.93
N LYS A 42 -0.41 -1.90 -8.92
CA LYS A 42 -1.06 -0.82 -8.19
C LYS A 42 -1.11 -1.04 -6.69
N TYR A 43 -0.79 -2.23 -6.20
CA TYR A 43 -1.00 -2.62 -4.81
C TYR A 43 0.32 -2.78 -4.05
N ALA A 44 0.23 -2.60 -2.73
CA ALA A 44 1.34 -2.78 -1.81
C ALA A 44 0.82 -3.33 -0.48
N LEU A 45 1.70 -4.02 0.25
CA LEU A 45 1.39 -4.51 1.59
C LEU A 45 1.61 -3.41 2.62
N PHE A 46 0.55 -3.06 3.32
CA PHE A 46 0.53 -2.05 4.35
C PHE A 46 0.51 -2.72 5.73
N PHE A 47 1.52 -2.44 6.55
CA PHE A 47 1.58 -2.90 7.92
C PHE A 47 0.88 -1.90 8.84
N ARG A 48 -0.35 -2.22 9.24
CA ARG A 48 -1.21 -1.29 9.97
C ARG A 48 -0.63 -0.87 11.32
N GLU A 49 -0.07 -1.81 12.08
CA GLU A 49 0.44 -1.56 13.44
C GLU A 49 1.56 -0.51 13.46
N HIS A 50 2.36 -0.46 12.39
CA HIS A 50 3.49 0.46 12.28
C HIS A 50 3.25 1.59 11.28
N ASN A 51 2.10 1.62 10.61
CA ASN A 51 1.76 2.60 9.59
C ASN A 51 2.83 2.71 8.48
N ILE A 52 3.34 1.57 8.02
CA ILE A 52 4.38 1.50 6.97
C ILE A 52 3.93 0.66 5.79
N PHE A 53 4.36 1.03 4.58
CA PHE A 53 4.28 0.16 3.42
C PHE A 53 5.56 -0.67 3.34
N LEU A 54 5.40 -1.98 3.11
CA LEU A 54 6.53 -2.85 2.86
C LEU A 54 7.19 -2.47 1.54
N SER A 55 8.52 -2.56 1.55
CA SER A 55 9.38 -2.45 0.37
C SER A 55 10.40 -3.57 0.42
N ASP A 56 11.04 -3.87 -0.71
CA ASP A 56 12.14 -4.86 -0.76
C ASP A 56 13.27 -4.50 0.21
N THR A 57 13.54 -3.21 0.43
CA THR A 57 14.54 -2.74 1.41
C THR A 57 14.14 -3.15 2.82
N ILE A 58 12.89 -2.88 3.21
CA ILE A 58 12.38 -3.22 4.56
C ILE A 58 12.34 -4.74 4.78
N LEU A 59 11.96 -5.51 3.75
CA LEU A 59 11.86 -6.97 3.86
C LEU A 59 13.22 -7.66 4.01
N ASN A 60 14.28 -7.06 3.47
CA ASN A 60 15.64 -7.61 3.50
C ASN A 60 16.53 -7.01 4.59
N ASP A 61 16.10 -5.93 5.23
CA ASP A 61 16.83 -5.28 6.32
C ASP A 61 16.66 -6.04 7.65
N PRO A 62 17.74 -6.61 8.25
CA PRO A 62 17.66 -7.36 9.49
C PRO A 62 17.05 -6.59 10.67
N GLU A 63 17.27 -5.27 10.76
CA GLU A 63 16.78 -4.46 11.88
C GLU A 63 15.28 -4.19 11.76
N THR A 64 14.81 -3.89 10.55
CA THR A 64 13.39 -3.59 10.30
C THR A 64 12.53 -4.87 10.25
N VAL A 65 13.10 -6.00 9.84
CA VAL A 65 12.42 -7.31 9.85
C VAL A 65 12.06 -7.80 11.25
N TYR A 66 12.78 -7.35 12.29
CA TYR A 66 12.46 -7.71 13.68
C TYR A 66 11.06 -7.26 14.11
N ILE A 67 10.50 -6.27 13.41
CA ILE A 67 9.17 -5.71 13.65
C ILE A 67 8.07 -6.62 13.08
N ILE A 68 8.40 -7.40 12.03
CA ILE A 68 7.44 -8.30 11.37
C ILE A 68 7.41 -9.63 12.13
N GLN A 69 6.46 -9.77 13.04
CA GLN A 69 6.27 -10.97 13.83
C GLN A 69 5.33 -11.95 13.13
N ASP A 70 5.30 -13.19 13.62
CA ASP A 70 4.34 -14.16 13.12
C ASP A 70 2.91 -13.75 13.48
N ASN A 71 2.00 -13.93 12.54
CA ASN A 71 0.61 -13.52 12.55
C ASN A 71 0.38 -11.99 12.60
N SER A 72 1.41 -11.18 12.32
CA SER A 72 1.22 -9.74 12.10
C SER A 72 0.20 -9.49 10.99
N LEU A 73 -0.65 -8.48 11.19
CA LEU A 73 -1.71 -8.12 10.27
C LEU A 73 -1.23 -7.10 9.23
N PHE A 74 -1.33 -7.49 7.98
CA PHE A 74 -1.09 -6.66 6.81
C PHE A 74 -2.39 -6.42 6.05
N GLU A 75 -2.47 -5.28 5.39
CA GLU A 75 -3.56 -4.91 4.51
C GLU A 75 -3.01 -4.78 3.08
N LEU A 76 -3.65 -5.44 2.12
CA LEU A 76 -3.36 -5.18 0.72
C LEU A 76 -4.05 -3.85 0.36
N ASN A 77 -3.28 -2.81 0.07
CA ASN A 77 -3.80 -1.48 -0.22
C ASN A 77 -3.24 -0.98 -1.55
N LEU A 78 -3.87 0.04 -2.14
CA LEU A 78 -3.26 0.75 -3.25
C LEU A 78 -1.92 1.35 -2.79
N ALA A 79 -0.91 1.23 -3.63
CA ALA A 79 0.41 1.76 -3.35
C ALA A 79 0.34 3.29 -3.27
N PRO A 80 1.17 3.94 -2.43
CA PRO A 80 1.14 5.38 -2.23
C PRO A 80 1.23 6.21 -3.52
N VAL A 81 1.99 5.73 -4.51
CA VAL A 81 2.13 6.40 -5.81
C VAL A 81 0.79 6.52 -6.54
N HIS A 82 -0.06 5.50 -6.45
CA HIS A 82 -1.39 5.49 -7.07
C HIS A 82 -2.45 6.15 -6.21
N HIS A 83 -2.23 6.31 -4.90
CA HIS A 83 -3.07 7.18 -4.07
C HIS A 83 -2.97 8.64 -4.55
N VAL A 84 -1.75 9.10 -4.88
CA VAL A 84 -1.55 10.47 -5.39
C VAL A 84 -2.24 10.66 -6.73
N ASP A 85 -2.12 9.69 -7.64
CA ASP A 85 -2.80 9.75 -8.94
C ASP A 85 -4.32 9.77 -8.77
N SER A 86 -4.87 8.92 -7.89
CA SER A 86 -6.31 8.87 -7.60
C SER A 86 -6.81 10.18 -6.97
N ILE A 87 -6.01 10.80 -6.09
CA ILE A 87 -6.32 12.10 -5.49
C ILE A 87 -6.24 13.20 -6.55
N LEU A 88 -5.25 13.17 -7.45
CA LEU A 88 -5.11 14.15 -8.52
C LEU A 88 -6.24 14.02 -9.56
N GLU A 89 -6.64 12.80 -9.90
CA GLU A 89 -7.80 12.53 -10.76
C GLU A 89 -9.09 13.02 -10.11
N TYR A 90 -9.29 12.72 -8.82
CA TYR A 90 -10.42 13.24 -8.04
C TYR A 90 -10.43 14.78 -8.02
N LEU A 91 -9.30 15.42 -7.70
CA LEU A 91 -9.15 16.89 -7.70
C LEU A 91 -9.32 17.53 -9.08
N ASN A 92 -8.97 16.82 -10.15
CA ASN A 92 -9.21 17.28 -11.52
C ASN A 92 -10.66 17.06 -11.96
N SER A 93 -11.35 16.06 -11.42
CA SER A 93 -12.78 15.80 -11.67
C SER A 93 -13.70 16.75 -10.90
N GLU A 94 -13.29 17.23 -9.72
CA GLU A 94 -14.01 18.23 -8.93
C GLU A 94 -13.42 19.64 -9.14
N ASN A 95 -13.92 20.36 -10.15
CA ASN A 95 -13.53 21.74 -10.49
C ASN A 95 -13.58 22.74 -9.31
N THR A 96 -14.37 22.45 -8.27
CA THR A 96 -14.60 23.30 -7.11
C THR A 96 -13.44 23.25 -6.10
N LEU A 97 -12.88 22.07 -5.83
CA LEU A 97 -11.76 21.90 -4.88
C LEU A 97 -10.45 22.46 -5.45
N LYS A 98 -10.20 22.27 -6.74
CA LYS A 98 -9.05 22.84 -7.45
C LYS A 98 -9.01 24.36 -7.37
N LYS A 99 -10.17 25.02 -7.52
CA LYS A 99 -10.29 26.49 -7.37
C LYS A 99 -10.06 26.94 -5.93
N GLY A 100 -10.56 26.18 -4.94
CA GLY A 100 -10.33 26.46 -3.52
C GLY A 100 -8.85 26.38 -3.13
N LEU A 101 -8.14 25.34 -3.56
CA LEU A 101 -6.71 25.14 -3.27
C LEU A 101 -5.82 26.17 -3.99
N LEU A 102 -6.15 26.53 -5.24
CA LEU A 102 -5.46 27.60 -5.95
C LEU A 102 -5.67 28.96 -5.30
N GLY A 103 -6.90 29.25 -4.84
CA GLY A 103 -7.22 30.46 -4.08
C GLY A 103 -6.45 30.56 -2.77
N LEU A 104 -6.33 29.45 -2.03
CA LEU A 104 -5.56 29.38 -0.79
C LEU A 104 -4.06 29.60 -1.04
N LYS A 105 -3.50 28.99 -2.10
CA LYS A 105 -2.10 29.17 -2.49
C LYS A 105 -1.79 30.63 -2.82
N SER A 106 -2.66 31.32 -3.56
CA SER A 106 -2.49 32.75 -3.86
C SER A 106 -2.61 33.65 -2.62
N HIS A 107 -3.35 33.23 -1.59
CA HIS A 107 -3.46 33.96 -0.33
C HIS A 107 -2.25 33.76 0.59
N LEU A 108 -1.56 32.62 0.51
CA LEU A 108 -0.36 32.33 1.29
C LEU A 108 0.94 32.87 0.67
N GLN A 109 0.88 33.35 -0.58
CA GLN A 109 2.00 33.93 -1.31
C GLN A 109 1.99 35.48 -1.34
N ASN A 110 0.93 36.10 -0.78
CA ASN A 110 0.87 37.52 -0.43
C ASN A 110 1.07 37.70 1.08
#